data_AF-A0A180F1A0-F1
#
_entry.id   AF-A0A180F1A0-F1
#
_cell.length_a   1.000
_cell.length_b   1.000
_cell.length_c   1.000
_cell.angle_alpha   90.00
_cell.angle_beta   90.00
_cell.angle_gamma   90.00
#
_symmetry.space_group_name_H-M   'P 1'
#
loop_
_entity.id
_entity.type
_entity.pdbx_description
1 polymer ?
#
loop_
_entity_poly.entity_id
_entity_poly.type
_entity_poly.pdbx_seq_one_letter_code
_entity_poly.pdbx_strand_id
1 'polypeptide(L)'
;MEENSDIPDVLKGDYEIEFAFDTSGFLKYYSSFISFAGMKAITGLNQKQLWNYANGYGKPNKATLQKILNSLHDFGKQIGQAQFRF
;
A
#
# COMPACT_ATOMS: atom_id res chain seq x y z
N MET A 1 1.29 -36.67 28.19
CA MET A 1 0.08 -35.95 27.75
C MET A 1 0.47 -34.49 27.76
N GLU A 2 0.76 -33.92 26.60
CA GLU A 2 1.08 -32.49 26.52
C GLU A 2 -0.18 -31.69 26.86
N GLU A 3 -0.06 -30.81 27.84
CA GLU A 3 -1.14 -29.92 28.29
C GLU A 3 -1.49 -28.96 27.15
N ASN A 4 -2.69 -29.13 26.58
CA ASN A 4 -3.39 -28.11 25.80
C ASN A 4 -3.88 -27.00 26.76
N SER A 5 -2.93 -26.29 27.37
CA SER A 5 -3.16 -25.22 28.32
C SER A 5 -3.36 -23.88 27.58
N ASP A 6 -4.55 -23.31 27.75
CA ASP A 6 -4.92 -21.90 27.55
C ASP A 6 -4.67 -21.25 26.18
N ILE A 7 -5.41 -21.68 25.15
CA ILE A 7 -5.68 -20.80 24.00
C ILE A 7 -6.70 -19.73 24.44
N PRO A 8 -6.40 -18.43 24.35
CA PRO A 8 -7.35 -17.36 24.67
C PRO A 8 -8.64 -17.48 23.83
N ASP A 9 -9.80 -17.18 24.41
CA ASP A 9 -11.09 -17.32 23.71
C ASP A 9 -11.16 -16.54 22.39
N VAL A 10 -10.44 -15.41 22.28
CA VAL A 10 -10.34 -14.60 21.05
C VAL A 10 -9.61 -15.31 19.90
N LEU A 11 -8.87 -16.37 20.20
CA LEU A 11 -8.12 -17.21 19.26
C LEU A 11 -8.75 -18.61 19.06
N LYS A 12 -9.98 -18.85 19.57
CA LYS A 12 -10.76 -20.06 19.30
C LYS A 12 -11.71 -19.85 18.11
N GLY A 13 -11.45 -20.53 17.00
CA GLY A 13 -12.30 -20.49 15.80
C GLY A 13 -11.49 -20.53 14.50
N ASP A 14 -12.16 -20.29 13.38
CA ASP A 14 -11.51 -20.11 12.08
C ASP A 14 -11.01 -18.66 11.95
N TYR A 15 -9.79 -18.49 11.45
CA TYR A 15 -9.15 -17.19 11.24
C TYR A 15 -8.74 -17.03 9.78
N GLU A 16 -8.94 -15.82 9.25
CA GLU A 16 -8.36 -15.41 7.97
C GLU A 16 -7.12 -14.56 8.22
N ILE A 17 -6.04 -14.88 7.51
CA ILE A 17 -4.81 -14.11 7.55
C ILE A 17 -4.84 -13.12 6.37
N GLU A 18 -4.88 -11.83 6.69
CA GLU A 18 -4.71 -10.77 5.70
C GLU A 18 -3.27 -10.27 5.66
N PHE A 19 -2.70 -10.28 4.46
CA PHE A 19 -1.40 -9.63 4.21
C PHE A 19 -1.66 -8.23 3.64
N ALA A 20 -1.29 -7.21 4.41
CA ALA A 20 -1.38 -5.81 4.00
C ALA A 20 0.01 -5.19 3.97
N PHE A 21 0.24 -4.31 2.99
CA PHE A 21 1.44 -3.48 3.00
C PHE A 21 1.30 -2.36 4.03
N ASP A 22 2.40 -2.07 4.74
CA ASP A 22 2.58 -0.75 5.31
C ASP A 22 2.94 0.27 4.21
N THR A 23 2.87 1.56 4.56
CA THR A 23 3.12 2.67 3.61
C THR A 23 4.51 2.58 2.97
N SER A 24 5.53 2.31 3.79
CA SER A 24 6.92 2.24 3.33
C SER A 24 7.13 1.08 2.37
N GLY A 25 6.66 -0.11 2.72
CA GLY A 25 6.73 -1.32 1.92
C GLY A 25 5.99 -1.15 0.61
N PHE A 26 4.77 -0.58 0.64
CA PHE A 26 4.00 -0.29 -0.56
C PHE A 26 4.78 0.64 -1.51
N LEU A 27 5.20 1.83 -1.03
CA LEU A 27 5.89 2.80 -1.87
C LEU A 27 7.24 2.26 -2.38
N LYS A 28 7.99 1.56 -1.53
CA LYS A 28 9.29 1.00 -1.90
C LYS A 28 9.16 -0.12 -2.93
N TYR A 29 8.19 -1.02 -2.76
CA TYR A 29 7.90 -2.07 -3.72
C TYR A 29 7.53 -1.49 -5.09
N TYR A 30 6.54 -0.58 -5.12
CA TYR A 30 6.10 0.01 -6.38
C TYR A 30 7.11 0.99 -7.01
N SER A 31 8.09 1.48 -6.24
CA SER A 31 9.16 2.34 -6.78
C SER A 31 10.04 1.66 -7.81
N SER A 32 10.05 0.32 -7.83
CA SER A 32 10.73 -0.49 -8.86
C SER A 32 10.05 -0.42 -10.24
N PHE A 33 8.76 -0.08 -10.28
CA PHE A 33 7.96 0.01 -11.52
C PHE A 33 7.61 1.46 -11.87
N ILE A 34 7.34 2.28 -10.86
CA ILE A 34 6.92 3.68 -11.01
C ILE A 34 7.87 4.54 -10.20
N SER A 35 8.67 5.39 -10.87
CA SER A 35 9.56 6.31 -10.17
C SER A 35 8.79 7.23 -9.23
N PHE A 36 9.43 7.77 -8.18
CA PHE A 36 8.77 8.75 -7.30
C PHE A 36 8.28 10.00 -8.05
N ALA A 37 8.93 10.36 -9.17
CA ALA A 37 8.46 11.42 -10.05
C ALA A 37 7.14 11.02 -10.76
N GLY A 38 7.04 9.77 -11.23
CA GLY A 38 5.80 9.21 -11.77
C GLY A 38 4.69 9.10 -10.73
N MET A 39 5.01 8.63 -9.52
CA MET A 39 4.06 8.61 -8.40
C MET A 39 3.58 10.01 -8.03
N LYS A 40 4.44 11.04 -8.09
CA LYS A 40 4.03 12.44 -7.95
C LYS A 40 3.03 12.85 -9.04
N ALA A 41 3.27 12.46 -10.30
CA ALA A 41 2.36 12.78 -11.39
C ALA A 41 0.98 12.11 -11.21
N ILE A 42 0.95 10.87 -10.72
CA ILE A 42 -0.28 10.12 -10.46
C ILE A 42 -1.03 10.65 -9.23
N THR A 43 -0.33 10.84 -8.11
CA THR A 43 -0.95 11.14 -6.81
C THR A 43 -1.07 12.63 -6.53
N GLY A 44 -0.30 13.48 -7.20
CA GLY A 44 -0.19 14.91 -6.89
C GLY A 44 0.55 15.23 -5.58
N LEU A 45 1.19 14.25 -4.93
CA LEU A 45 2.01 14.48 -3.74
C LEU A 45 3.42 14.97 -4.11
N ASN A 46 4.10 15.62 -3.17
CA ASN A 46 5.48 16.00 -3.37
C ASN A 46 6.38 14.75 -3.47
N GLN A 47 7.25 14.72 -4.47
CA GLN A 47 8.19 13.60 -4.70
C GLN A 47 9.09 13.32 -3.49
N LYS A 48 9.57 14.36 -2.80
CA LYS A 48 10.39 14.22 -1.59
C LYS A 48 9.60 13.62 -0.43
N GLN A 49 8.30 13.94 -0.32
CA GLN A 49 7.43 13.31 0.68
C GLN A 49 7.29 11.81 0.39
N LEU A 50 7.03 11.43 -0.85
CA LEU A 50 6.94 10.03 -1.26
C LEU A 50 8.24 9.26 -0.99
N TRP A 51 9.39 9.86 -1.30
CA TRP A 51 10.71 9.27 -1.01
C TRP A 51 10.94 9.11 0.50
N ASN A 52 10.61 10.14 1.29
CA ASN A 52 10.73 10.07 2.76
C ASN A 52 9.88 8.93 3.32
N TYR A 53 8.60 8.85 2.92
CA TYR A 53 7.69 7.80 3.39
C TYR A 53 8.17 6.40 3.00
N ALA A 54 8.70 6.22 1.79
CA ALA A 54 9.27 4.95 1.34
C ALA A 54 10.49 4.50 2.18
N ASN A 55 11.24 5.45 2.74
CA ASN A 55 12.37 5.20 3.63
C ASN A 55 12.00 5.21 5.12
N GLY A 56 10.71 5.27 5.45
CA GLY A 56 10.22 5.29 6.84
C GLY A 56 10.35 6.64 7.54
N TYR A 57 10.72 7.70 6.83
CA TYR A 57 10.82 9.05 7.38
C TYR A 57 9.49 9.80 7.30
N GLY A 58 9.03 10.28 8.45
CA GLY A 58 7.76 11.00 8.58
C GLY A 58 6.55 10.08 8.47
N LYS A 59 5.52 10.34 9.25
CA LYS A 59 4.26 9.59 9.21
C LYS A 59 3.20 10.38 8.46
N PRO A 60 2.80 9.98 7.25
CA PRO A 60 1.66 10.59 6.57
C PRO A 60 0.40 10.36 7.40
N ASN A 61 -0.51 11.33 7.40
CA ASN A 61 -1.82 11.15 8.01
C ASN A 61 -2.69 10.21 7.16
N LYS A 62 -3.81 9.76 7.73
CA LYS A 62 -4.75 8.84 7.08
C LYS A 62 -5.26 9.36 5.73
N ALA A 63 -5.52 10.67 5.61
CA ALA A 63 -6.01 11.27 4.38
C ALA A 63 -4.96 11.20 3.25
N THR A 64 -3.69 11.48 3.56
CA THR A 64 -2.57 11.37 2.62
C THR A 64 -2.38 9.92 2.15
N LEU A 65 -2.48 8.95 3.07
CA LEU A 65 -2.40 7.52 2.74
C LEU A 65 -3.52 7.08 1.80
N GLN A 66 -4.76 7.47 2.13
CA GLN A 66 -5.90 7.14 1.29
C GLN A 66 -5.76 7.77 -0.10
N LYS A 67 -5.23 8.99 -0.18
CA LYS A 67 -4.96 9.66 -1.46
C LYS A 67 -3.92 8.90 -2.30
N ILE A 68 -2.83 8.43 -1.70
CA ILE A 68 -1.82 7.61 -2.40
C ILE A 68 -2.47 6.34 -2.97
N LEU A 69 -3.18 5.58 -2.12
CA LEU A 69 -3.83 4.33 -2.52
C LEU A 69 -4.87 4.53 -3.62
N ASN A 70 -5.79 5.46 -3.43
CA ASN A 70 -6.87 5.72 -4.39
C ASN A 70 -6.31 6.16 -5.74
N SER A 71 -5.35 7.09 -5.74
CA SER A 71 -4.78 7.61 -7.00
C SER A 71 -4.08 6.50 -7.81
N LEU A 72 -3.37 5.59 -7.14
CA LEU A 72 -2.70 4.47 -7.80
C LEU A 72 -3.69 3.39 -8.26
N HIS A 73 -4.74 3.10 -7.49
CA HIS A 73 -5.83 2.22 -7.92
C HIS A 73 -6.54 2.78 -9.16
N ASP A 74 -6.87 4.07 -9.14
CA ASP A 74 -7.55 4.72 -10.27
C ASP A 74 -6.66 4.76 -11.51
N PHE A 75 -5.36 5.02 -11.34
CA PHE A 75 -4.38 4.89 -12.42
C PHE A 75 -4.31 3.47 -12.99
N GLY A 76 -4.28 2.45 -12.14
CA GLY A 76 -4.30 1.05 -12.58
C GLY A 76 -5.57 0.70 -13.37
N LYS A 77 -6.75 1.17 -12.93
CA LYS A 77 -8.02 1.01 -13.66
C LYS A 77 -7.98 1.71 -15.03
N GLN A 78 -7.45 2.94 -15.08
CA GLN A 78 -7.32 3.68 -16.34
C GLN A 78 -6.45 2.93 -17.35
N ILE A 79 -5.30 2.40 -16.91
CA ILE A 79 -4.44 1.56 -17.75
C ILE A 79 -5.21 0.33 -18.24
N GLY A 80 -5.91 -0.38 -17.35
CA GLY A 80 -6.65 -1.59 -17.70
C GLY A 80 -7.80 -1.36 -18.69
N GLN A 81 -8.31 -0.13 -18.79
CA GLN A 81 -9.37 0.26 -19.73
C GLN A 81 -8.82 0.81 -21.05
N ALA A 82 -7.51 1.04 -21.17
CA ALA A 82 -6.90 1.59 -22.37
C ALA A 82 -7.04 0.60 -23.55
N GLN A 83 -7.44 1.12 -24.72
CA GLN A 83 -7.56 0.34 -25.95
C GLN A 83 -6.72 0.99 -27.04
N PHE A 84 -5.92 0.18 -27.73
CA PHE A 84 -5.29 0.60 -28.98
C PHE A 84 -6.24 0.30 -30.15
N ARG A 85 -6.33 1.24 -31.09
CA ARG A 85 -6.98 1.04 -32.39
C ARG A 85 -5.89 1.09 -33.43
N PHE A 86 -5.78 0.04 -34.23
CA PHE A 86 -4.85 -0.11 -35.34
C PHE A 86 -5.62 -0.61 -36.56
#